data_AF-A0A9Q1MAR3-F1
#
_entry.id   AF-A0A9Q1MAR3-F1
#
_cell.length_a   1.000
_cell.length_b   1.000
_cell.length_c   1.000
_cell.angle_alpha   90.00
_cell.angle_beta   90.00
_cell.angle_gamma   90.00
#
_symmetry.space_group_name_H-M   'P 1'
#
loop_
_entity.id
_entity.type
_entity.pdbx_description
1 polymer ?
#
loop_
_entity_poly.entity_id
_entity_poly.type
_entity_poly.pdbx_seq_one_letter_code
_entity_poly.pdbx_strand_id
1 'polypeptide(L)' 'MSGRRPGDAEIVYAATEKAERELKWKAKYGIEEMRRDQWNWAKKNSCGYEGTTESNNCHFNCIISS' A
#
# COMPACT_ATOMS: atom_id res chain seq x y z
N MET A 1 -14.06 11.79 -18.49
CA MET A 1 -13.53 10.50 -18.00
C MET A 1 -12.02 10.54 -18.20
N SER A 2 -11.25 10.59 -17.11
CA SER A 2 -9.79 10.55 -17.20
C SER A 2 -9.37 9.15 -17.64
N GLY A 3 -8.57 9.05 -18.70
CA GLY A 3 -8.08 7.77 -19.23
C GLY A 3 -7.07 7.10 -18.31
N ARG A 4 -6.73 5.84 -18.60
CA ARG A 4 -5.59 5.13 -17.96
C ARG A 4 -4.33 5.99 -18.08
N ARG A 5 -3.45 5.94 -17.08
CA ARG A 5 -2.18 6.67 -17.18
C ARG A 5 -1.36 6.02 -18.31
N PRO A 6 -0.78 6.80 -19.23
CA PRO A 6 0.00 6.23 -20.32
C PRO A 6 1.17 5.43 -19.74
N GLY A 7 1.33 4.18 -20.20
CA GLY A 7 2.34 3.24 -19.70
C GLY A 7 1.84 2.22 -18.67
N ASP A 8 0.61 2.32 -18.20
CA ASP A 8 0.02 1.29 -17.34
C ASP A 8 -0.23 0.00 -18.15
N ALA A 9 0.42 -1.09 -17.75
CA ALA A 9 0.12 -2.43 -18.26
C ALA A 9 -1.30 -2.87 -17.87
N GLU A 10 -1.92 -3.73 -18.68
CA GLU A 10 -3.27 -4.22 -18.42
C GLU A 10 -3.30 -5.16 -17.20
N ILE A 11 -2.37 -6.12 -17.15
CA ILE A 11 -2.24 -7.15 -16.10
C ILE A 11 -0.76 -7.51 -15.93
N VAL A 12 -0.28 -7.60 -14.69
CA VAL A 12 1.09 -8.03 -14.36
C VAL A 12 1.07 -8.90 -13.10
N TYR A 13 1.60 -10.12 -13.21
CA TYR A 13 1.77 -11.06 -12.09
C TYR A 13 3.18 -11.66 -12.09
N ALA A 14 3.65 -12.12 -10.93
CA ALA A 14 4.98 -12.69 -10.77
C ALA A 14 4.94 -14.22 -10.58
N ALA A 15 5.85 -14.94 -11.23
CA ALA A 15 6.10 -16.36 -10.96
C ALA A 15 7.05 -16.50 -9.75
N THR A 16 6.56 -17.04 -8.63
CA THR A 16 7.31 -17.11 -7.36
C THR A 16 8.13 -18.38 -7.18
N GLU A 17 7.99 -19.36 -8.08
CA GLU A 17 8.60 -20.69 -7.99
C GLU A 17 10.13 -20.65 -7.86
N LYS A 18 10.79 -19.72 -8.58
CA LYS A 18 12.25 -19.57 -8.53
C LYS A 18 12.74 -19.11 -7.15
N ALA A 19 12.03 -18.14 -6.54
CA ALA A 19 12.38 -17.64 -5.22
C ALA A 19 12.16 -18.69 -4.13
N GLU A 20 11.11 -19.51 -4.26
CA GLU A 20 10.87 -20.64 -3.35
C GLU A 20 12.00 -21.67 -3.40
N ARG A 21 12.47 -22.01 -4.61
CA ARG A 21 13.53 -23.00 -4.80
C ARG A 21 14.91 -22.51 -4.35
N GLU A 22 15.28 -21.29 -4.74
CA GLU A 22 16.66 -20.78 -4.56
C GLU A 22 16.86 -20.08 -3.21
N LEU A 23 15.85 -19.32 -2.77
CA LEU A 23 15.94 -18.51 -1.54
C LEU A 23 15.21 -19.15 -0.36
N LYS A 24 14.52 -20.28 -0.58
CA LYS A 24 13.63 -20.92 0.41
C LYS A 24 12.63 -19.92 1.02
N TRP A 25 12.27 -18.91 0.22
CA TRP A 25 11.43 -17.80 0.65
C TRP A 25 10.09 -17.86 -0.07
N LYS A 26 9.02 -17.63 0.68
CA LYS A 26 7.64 -17.60 0.19
C LYS A 26 6.88 -16.46 0.86
N ALA A 27 6.03 -15.77 0.10
CA ALA A 27 5.09 -14.80 0.66
C ALA A 27 4.11 -15.53 1.60
N LYS A 28 4.17 -15.18 2.89
CA LYS A 28 3.37 -15.84 3.94
C LYS A 28 2.00 -15.19 4.16
N TYR A 29 1.85 -13.94 3.75
CA TYR A 29 0.66 -13.12 4.00
C TYR A 29 -0.13 -12.93 2.71
N GLY A 30 -1.45 -12.95 2.81
CA GLY A 30 -2.35 -12.72 1.71
C GLY A 30 -2.77 -11.25 1.58
N ILE A 31 -3.74 -11.02 0.68
CA ILE A 31 -4.25 -9.67 0.37
C ILE A 31 -5.00 -9.06 1.56
N GLU A 32 -5.69 -9.87 2.36
CA GLU A 32 -6.48 -9.37 3.49
C GLU A 32 -5.58 -8.84 4.60
N GLU A 33 -4.53 -9.58 4.94
CA GLU A 33 -3.52 -9.15 5.90
C GLU A 33 -2.82 -7.87 5.42
N MET A 34 -2.46 -7.80 4.13
CA MET A 34 -1.89 -6.60 3.52
C MET A 34 -2.81 -5.38 3.68
N ARG A 35 -4.11 -5.52 3.37
CA ARG A 35 -5.08 -4.43 3.48
C ARG A 35 -5.22 -3.96 4.92
N ARG A 36 -5.37 -4.91 5.86
CA ARG A 36 -5.54 -4.61 7.29
C ARG A 36 -4.32 -3.88 7.84
N ASP A 37 -3.12 -4.34 7.52
CA ASP A 37 -1.89 -3.77 8.06
C ASP A 37 -1.60 -2.39 7.47
N GLN A 38 -1.93 -2.17 6.18
CA GLN A 38 -1.87 -0.86 5.55
C GLN A 38 -2.83 0.15 6.19
N TRP A 39 -4.08 -0.26 6.45
CA TRP A 39 -5.05 0.59 7.14
C TRP A 39 -4.61 0.92 8.57
N ASN A 40 -4.11 -0.08 9.30
CA ASN A 40 -3.61 0.12 10.65
C ASN A 40 -2.46 1.13 10.70
N TRP A 41 -1.54 1.10 9.72
CA TRP A 41 -0.47 2.08 9.62
C TRP A 41 -1.01 3.48 9.27
N ALA A 42 -1.86 3.59 8.25
CA ALA A 42 -2.41 4.88 7.81
C ALA A 42 -3.23 5.56 8.92
N LYS A 43 -4.00 4.79 9.69
CA LYS A 43 -4.77 5.29 10.82
C LYS A 43 -3.88 5.81 11.96
N LYS A 44 -2.77 5.11 12.25
CA LYS A 44 -1.86 5.48 13.34
C LYS A 44 -0.89 6.60 12.95
N ASN A 45 -0.57 6.71 11.67
CA ASN A 45 0.40 7.65 11.12
C ASN A 45 -0.25 8.50 10.03
N SER A 46 -1.25 9.31 10.42
CA SER A 46 -1.97 10.20 9.50
C SER A 46 -1.08 11.31 8.91
N CYS A 47 0.11 11.56 9.47
CA CYS A 47 1.09 12.48 8.88
C CYS A 47 2.37 11.75 8.44
N GLY A 48 2.31 10.43 8.24
CA GLY A 48 3.47 9.62 7.84
C GLY A 48 4.52 9.48 8.96
N TYR A 49 5.79 9.33 8.57
CA TYR A 49 6.91 9.15 9.52
C TYR A 49 7.38 10.46 10.17
N GLU A 50 6.99 11.62 9.64
CA GLU A 50 7.29 12.96 10.16
C GLU A 50 6.33 13.30 11.30
N GLY A 51 6.35 12.47 12.35
CA GLY A 51 5.53 12.65 13.53
C GLY A 51 6.11 13.69 14.50
N THR A 52 6.16 14.97 14.12
CA THR A 52 6.35 16.07 15.10
C THR A 52 5.80 17.41 14.58
N THR A 53 4.76 17.88 15.29
CA THR A 53 4.48 19.29 15.65
C THR A 53 5.00 20.36 14.68
N GLU A 54 4.14 20.75 13.75
CA GLU A 54 3.89 22.11 13.21
C GLU A 54 3.46 22.02 11.74
N SER A 55 2.19 21.68 11.53
CA SER A 55 1.40 22.35 10.49
C SER A 55 -0.05 21.98 10.70
N ASN A 56 -0.89 23.00 10.79
CA ASN A 56 -2.34 22.90 10.96
C ASN A 56 -3.05 22.31 9.73
N ASN A 57 -2.46 21.34 9.02
CA ASN A 57 -2.97 20.83 7.76
C ASN A 57 -2.64 19.33 7.50
N CYS A 58 -2.70 18.45 8.50
CA CYS A 58 -2.87 17.02 8.20
C CYS A 58 -4.31 16.78 7.72
N HIS A 59 -4.58 17.16 6.46
CA HIS A 59 -5.88 17.08 5.80
C HIS A 59 -6.18 15.64 5.38
N PHE A 60 -6.36 14.75 6.36
CA PHE A 60 -6.78 13.36 6.14
C PHE A 60 -8.30 13.20 6.07
N ASN A 61 -9.05 14.27 5.81
CA ASN A 61 -10.52 14.23 5.65
C ASN A 61 -11.00 13.94 4.23
N CYS A 62 -10.12 13.68 3.26
CA CYS A 62 -10.57 13.42 1.88
C CYS A 62 -10.72 11.93 1.49
N ILE A 63 -10.33 10.96 2.34
CA ILE A 63 -10.36 9.53 1.95
C ILE A 63 -11.46 8.73 2.68
N ILE A 64 -11.99 9.20 3.80
CA ILE A 64 -12.90 8.41 4.67
C ILE A 64 -14.34 8.97 4.71
N SER A 65 -14.63 10.04 3.98
CA SER A 65 -15.99 10.61 3.88
C SER A 65 -16.45 10.67 2.43
N SER A 66 -16.84 9.52 1.88
CA SER A 66 -17.75 9.38 0.74
C SER A 66 -18.47 8.05 0.86
#